data_AF-A0A1C5T7E2-F1
#
_entry.id   AF-A0A1C5T7E2-F1
#
_cell.length_a   1.000
_cell.length_b   1.000
_cell.length_c   1.000
_cell.angle_alpha   90.00
_cell.angle_beta   90.00
_cell.angle_gamma   90.00
#
_symmetry.space_group_name_H-M   'P 1'
#
loop_
_entity.id
_entity.type
_entity.pdbx_description
1 polymer ?
#
loop_
_entity_poly.entity_id
_entity_poly.type
_entity_poly.pdbx_seq_one_letter_code
_entity_poly.pdbx_strand_id
1 'polypeptide(L)'
;MYQEPNKSPWGAVQTCDTLCPGVFLVSTASHGGTMVSNDVAAFLSPAAKRCGFRRGGYLCFEEDTQEEVVLRELLDKKLWKIPERIKDKAAFEENINRSIKRYNPEYWRARQSGLEAVQTARKGATARQTER
;
A
#
# COMPACT_ATOMS: atom_id res chain seq x y z
N MET A 1 -15.09 -14.66 2.49
CA MET A 1 -14.60 -13.84 3.62
C MET A 1 -13.12 -14.14 3.78
N TYR A 2 -12.25 -13.12 3.84
CA TYR A 2 -10.82 -13.36 4.02
C TYR A 2 -10.55 -13.77 5.47
N GLN A 3 -9.70 -14.78 5.67
CA GLN A 3 -9.30 -15.23 7.00
C GLN A 3 -7.89 -14.70 7.31
N GLU A 4 -7.69 -14.26 8.55
CA GLU A 4 -6.39 -13.82 9.04
C GLU A 4 -5.38 -14.97 8.94
N PRO A 5 -4.15 -14.71 8.44
CA PRO A 5 -3.15 -15.75 8.26
C PRO A 5 -2.53 -16.17 9.59
N ASN A 6 -2.44 -17.48 9.84
CA ASN A 6 -1.71 -18.02 11.00
C ASN A 6 -0.20 -18.24 10.71
N LYS A 7 0.20 -18.16 9.43
CA LYS A 7 1.58 -18.34 8.96
C LYS A 7 1.93 -17.23 7.98
N SER A 8 3.16 -16.73 8.05
CA SER A 8 3.70 -15.74 7.13
C SER A 8 5.06 -16.21 6.57
N PRO A 9 5.63 -15.52 5.56
CA PRO A 9 7.01 -15.75 5.14
C PRO A 9 8.05 -15.58 6.26
N TRP A 10 7.69 -14.83 7.29
CA TRP A 10 8.56 -14.46 8.42
C TRP A 10 8.42 -15.39 9.63
N GLY A 11 7.51 -16.36 9.56
CA GLY A 11 7.31 -17.35 10.62
C GLY A 11 5.85 -17.46 11.07
N ALA A 12 5.68 -17.92 12.32
CA ALA A 12 4.37 -17.96 12.94
C ALA A 12 3.89 -16.54 13.28
N VAL A 13 2.66 -16.21 12.87
CA VAL A 13 2.05 -14.92 13.15
C VAL A 13 1.73 -14.83 14.64
N GLN A 14 2.22 -13.77 15.29
CA GLN A 14 1.95 -13.48 16.70
C GLN A 14 0.84 -12.44 16.85
N THR A 15 0.84 -11.43 15.98
CA THR A 15 -0.21 -10.41 15.90
C THR A 15 -0.59 -10.16 14.45
N CYS A 16 -1.85 -9.86 14.22
CA CYS A 16 -2.40 -9.56 12.90
C CYS A 16 -3.39 -8.40 13.02
N ASP A 17 -3.10 -7.30 12.35
CA ASP A 17 -4.02 -6.18 12.17
C ASP A 17 -4.60 -6.21 10.76
N THR A 18 -5.92 -6.29 10.65
CA THR A 18 -6.60 -6.21 9.34
C THR A 18 -6.76 -4.74 8.92
N LEU A 19 -6.00 -4.30 7.90
CA LEU A 19 -6.07 -2.92 7.40
C LEU A 19 -7.35 -2.68 6.57
N CYS A 20 -7.66 -3.62 5.69
CA CYS A 20 -8.92 -3.72 4.96
C CYS A 20 -9.15 -5.19 4.56
N PRO A 21 -10.36 -5.60 4.14
CA PRO A 21 -10.63 -7.00 3.81
C PRO A 21 -9.61 -7.58 2.83
N GLY A 22 -8.81 -8.55 3.28
CA GLY A 22 -7.78 -9.23 2.48
C GLY A 22 -6.40 -8.55 2.48
N VAL A 23 -6.17 -7.56 3.35
CA VAL A 23 -4.85 -6.97 3.63
C VAL A 23 -4.55 -7.02 5.13
N PHE A 24 -3.47 -7.70 5.48
CA PHE A 24 -3.11 -8.02 6.85
C PHE A 24 -1.71 -7.50 7.15
N LEU A 25 -1.60 -6.67 8.18
CA LEU A 25 -0.33 -6.28 8.79
C LEU A 25 0.01 -7.32 9.85
N VAL A 26 1.07 -8.10 9.64
CA VAL A 26 1.43 -9.22 10.51
C VAL A 26 2.77 -8.96 11.18
N SER A 27 2.86 -9.33 12.47
CA SER A 27 4.13 -9.38 13.18
C SER A 27 4.39 -10.78 13.69
N THR A 28 5.66 -11.15 13.70
CA THR A 28 6.21 -12.43 14.14
C THR A 28 7.29 -12.18 15.18
N ALA A 29 7.93 -13.24 15.70
CA ALA A 29 8.87 -13.13 16.81
C ALA A 29 10.08 -12.20 16.56
N SER A 30 10.47 -12.00 15.30
CA SER A 30 11.62 -11.15 14.94
C SER A 30 11.33 -10.11 13.88
N HIS A 31 10.29 -10.29 13.08
CA HIS A 31 10.02 -9.46 11.90
C HIS A 31 8.53 -9.47 11.57
N GLY A 32 8.16 -8.97 10.40
CA GLY A 32 6.79 -8.87 9.98
C GLY A 32 6.69 -8.24 8.60
N GLY A 33 5.49 -7.79 8.31
CA GLY A 33 5.22 -7.04 7.11
C GLY A 33 3.76 -7.14 6.73
N THR A 34 3.47 -6.75 5.51
CA THR A 34 2.10 -6.71 5.01
C THR A 34 1.85 -7.85 4.03
N MET A 35 0.80 -8.62 4.29
CA MET A 35 0.30 -9.70 3.43
C MET A 35 -0.97 -9.26 2.73
N VAL A 36 -0.91 -9.12 1.40
CA VAL A 36 -2.04 -8.76 0.55
C VAL A 36 -2.52 -10.01 -0.17
N SER A 37 -3.77 -10.43 0.04
CA SER A 37 -4.35 -11.57 -0.68
C SER A 37 -4.26 -11.38 -2.19
N ASN A 38 -4.08 -12.45 -2.96
CA ASN A 38 -3.93 -12.36 -4.42
C ASN A 38 -5.08 -11.59 -5.11
N ASP A 39 -6.30 -11.74 -4.60
CA ASP A 39 -7.49 -11.05 -5.13
C ASP A 39 -7.39 -9.54 -4.91
N VAL A 40 -7.01 -9.12 -3.69
CA VAL A 40 -6.83 -7.70 -3.38
C VAL A 40 -5.60 -7.10 -4.06
N ALA A 41 -4.54 -7.91 -4.24
CA ALA A 41 -3.33 -7.49 -4.94
C ALA A 41 -3.62 -7.08 -6.39
N ALA A 42 -4.72 -7.55 -6.99
CA ALA A 42 -5.15 -7.14 -8.32
C ALA A 42 -5.41 -5.63 -8.41
N PHE A 43 -5.89 -5.01 -7.33
CA PHE A 43 -6.18 -3.56 -7.25
C PHE A 43 -4.94 -2.70 -6.99
N LEU A 44 -3.82 -3.29 -6.59
CA LEU A 44 -2.56 -2.56 -6.44
C LEU A 44 -2.01 -2.15 -7.80
N SER A 45 -1.33 -0.99 -7.83
CA SER A 45 -0.67 -0.52 -9.03
C SER A 45 0.37 -1.54 -9.54
N PRO A 46 0.65 -1.59 -10.85
CA PRO A 46 1.69 -2.47 -11.39
C PRO A 46 3.06 -2.23 -10.74
N ALA A 47 3.36 -0.99 -10.36
CA ALA A 47 4.59 -0.64 -9.66
C ALA A 47 4.63 -1.22 -8.24
N ALA A 48 3.56 -1.06 -7.46
CA ALA A 48 3.47 -1.65 -6.13
C ALA A 48 3.60 -3.17 -6.17
N LYS A 49 2.97 -3.83 -7.16
CA LYS A 49 3.06 -5.29 -7.32
C LYS A 49 4.49 -5.82 -7.53
N ARG A 50 5.40 -5.00 -8.08
CA ARG A 50 6.80 -5.37 -8.29
C ARG A 50 7.66 -5.23 -7.02
N CYS A 51 7.19 -4.50 -6.01
CA CYS A 51 7.91 -4.34 -4.74
C CYS A 51 7.80 -5.59 -3.85
N GLY A 52 6.71 -6.35 -3.97
CA GLY A 52 6.47 -7.53 -3.15
C GLY A 52 6.86 -8.85 -3.81
N PHE A 53 6.77 -9.93 -3.04
CA PHE A 53 7.00 -11.30 -3.51
C PHE A 53 5.81 -12.19 -3.16
N ARG A 54 5.57 -13.26 -3.94
CA ARG A 54 4.41 -14.14 -3.72
C ARG A 54 4.73 -15.29 -2.78
N ARG A 55 3.84 -15.54 -1.81
CA ARG A 55 3.89 -16.73 -0.94
C ARG A 55 2.48 -17.08 -0.44
N GLY A 56 2.12 -18.36 -0.54
CA GLY A 56 0.95 -18.92 0.15
C GLY A 56 -0.40 -18.27 -0.18
N GLY A 57 -0.59 -17.77 -1.40
CA GLY A 57 -1.83 -17.06 -1.79
C GLY A 57 -1.81 -15.55 -1.55
N TYR A 58 -0.67 -15.02 -1.10
CA TYR A 58 -0.47 -13.59 -0.83
C TYR A 58 0.66 -13.02 -1.67
N LEU A 59 0.58 -11.72 -1.90
CA LEU A 59 1.70 -10.86 -2.23
C LEU A 59 2.17 -10.20 -0.93
N CYS A 60 3.40 -10.50 -0.52
CA CYS A 60 4.01 -10.12 0.74
C CYS A 60 4.99 -8.96 0.55
N PHE A 61 5.03 -8.06 1.54
CA PHE A 61 5.84 -6.85 1.57
C PHE A 61 6.55 -6.77 2.91
N GLU A 62 7.88 -6.67 2.92
CA GLU A 62 8.69 -6.64 4.14
C GLU A 62 8.46 -5.34 4.93
N GLU A 63 8.37 -5.44 6.25
CA GLU A 63 8.15 -4.32 7.17
C GLU A 63 9.21 -3.20 7.02
N ASP A 64 10.48 -3.56 6.87
CA ASP A 64 11.59 -2.60 6.87
C ASP A 64 11.76 -1.82 5.55
N THR A 65 11.07 -2.26 4.49
CA THR A 65 11.35 -1.73 3.16
C THR A 65 10.11 -1.53 2.30
N GLN A 66 9.16 -2.46 2.21
CA GLN A 66 8.06 -2.35 1.24
C GLN A 66 6.67 -2.20 1.85
N GLU A 67 6.50 -2.33 3.16
CA GLU A 67 5.21 -2.15 3.83
C GLU A 67 4.56 -0.79 3.50
N GLU A 68 5.35 0.29 3.52
CA GLU A 68 4.83 1.64 3.29
C GLU A 68 4.30 1.83 1.86
N VAL A 69 4.77 1.02 0.89
CA VAL A 69 4.21 0.98 -0.47
C VAL A 69 2.73 0.59 -0.41
N VAL A 70 2.39 -0.44 0.38
CA VAL A 70 1.01 -0.90 0.55
C VAL A 70 0.19 0.16 1.28
N LEU A 71 0.69 0.69 2.39
CA LEU A 71 -0.01 1.75 3.14
C LEU A 71 -0.34 2.94 2.24
N ARG A 72 0.60 3.37 1.39
CA ARG A 72 0.40 4.47 0.45
C ARG A 72 -0.66 4.15 -0.61
N GLU A 73 -0.64 2.94 -1.19
CA GLU A 73 -1.64 2.51 -2.17
C GLU A 73 -3.05 2.50 -1.57
N LEU A 74 -3.20 2.00 -0.34
CA LEU A 74 -4.48 1.93 0.37
C LEU A 74 -5.01 3.33 0.72
N LEU A 75 -4.14 4.24 1.18
CA LEU A 75 -4.50 5.63 1.45
C LEU A 75 -4.94 6.36 0.17
N ASP A 76 -4.17 6.23 -0.93
CA ASP A 76 -4.49 6.87 -2.22
C ASP A 76 -5.85 6.39 -2.77
N LYS A 77 -6.16 5.11 -2.57
CA LYS A 77 -7.42 4.49 -3.00
C LYS A 77 -8.55 4.63 -1.98
N LYS A 78 -8.28 5.26 -0.83
CA LYS A 78 -9.23 5.43 0.29
C LYS A 78 -9.79 4.11 0.82
N LEU A 79 -9.03 3.01 0.67
CA LEU A 79 -9.38 1.69 1.18
C LEU A 79 -8.99 1.52 2.65
N TRP A 80 -8.08 2.37 3.14
CA TRP A 80 -7.68 2.45 4.53
C TRP A 80 -7.56 3.92 4.94
N LYS A 81 -7.68 4.17 6.24
CA LYS A 81 -7.54 5.50 6.83
C LYS A 81 -6.58 5.39 8.01
N ILE A 82 -5.78 6.43 8.20
CA ILE A 82 -4.90 6.52 9.36
C ILE A 82 -5.74 6.46 10.63
N PRO A 83 -5.44 5.56 11.58
CA PRO A 83 -6.18 5.43 12.83
C PRO A 83 -6.26 6.75 13.60
N GLU A 84 -7.41 7.04 14.23
CA GLU A 84 -7.64 8.30 14.98
C GLU A 84 -6.69 8.49 16.18
N ARG A 85 -6.07 7.41 16.68
CA ARG A 85 -5.02 7.47 17.70
C ARG A 85 -3.77 8.25 17.24
N ILE A 86 -3.56 8.36 15.93
CA ILE A 86 -2.46 9.13 15.36
C ILE A 86 -2.89 10.60 15.27
N LYS A 87 -2.32 11.43 16.15
CA LYS A 87 -2.65 12.86 16.25
C LYS A 87 -2.22 13.64 15.01
N ASP A 88 -1.01 13.40 14.53
CA ASP A 88 -0.46 14.07 13.36
C ASP A 88 -0.48 13.14 12.15
N LYS A 89 -1.62 13.17 11.44
CA LYS A 89 -1.83 12.37 10.21
C LYS A 89 -0.88 12.82 9.09
N ALA A 90 -0.56 14.11 9.01
CA ALA A 90 0.32 14.64 7.98
C ALA A 90 1.77 14.17 8.16
N ALA A 91 2.29 14.21 9.40
CA ALA A 91 3.60 13.66 9.72
C ALA A 91 3.68 12.15 9.44
N PHE A 92 2.61 11.41 9.73
CA PHE A 92 2.53 9.98 9.43
C PHE A 92 2.61 9.71 7.91
N GLU A 93 1.84 10.44 7.10
CA GLU A 93 1.92 10.33 5.63
C GLU A 93 3.29 10.72 5.09
N GLU A 94 3.92 11.76 5.63
CA GLU A 94 5.25 12.16 5.16
C GLU A 94 6.33 11.15 5.58
N ASN A 95 6.16 10.47 6.72
CA ASN A 95 7.07 9.39 7.10
C ASN A 95 6.96 8.21 6.12
N ILE A 96 5.74 7.82 5.73
CA ILE A 96 5.50 6.83 4.67
C ILE A 96 6.21 7.27 3.38
N ASN A 97 6.01 8.52 2.94
CA ASN A 97 6.64 9.04 1.73
C ASN A 97 8.17 9.01 1.81
N ARG A 98 8.74 9.37 2.97
CA ARG A 98 10.18 9.36 3.21
C ARG A 98 10.76 7.95 3.10
N SER A 99 10.12 6.96 3.74
CA SER A 99 10.54 5.56 3.67
C SER A 99 10.53 5.05 2.23
N ILE A 100 9.42 5.30 1.51
CA ILE A 100 9.27 4.93 0.10
C ILE A 100 10.35 5.57 -0.78
N LYS A 101 10.64 6.87 -0.61
CA LYS A 101 11.69 7.56 -1.38
C LYS A 101 13.07 6.92 -1.17
N ARG A 102 13.34 6.42 0.04
CA ARG A 102 14.61 5.79 0.42
C ARG A 102 14.73 4.36 -0.12
N TYR A 103 13.70 3.54 0.06
CA TYR A 103 13.78 2.10 -0.18
C TYR A 103 13.10 1.62 -1.48
N ASN A 104 12.10 2.35 -1.99
CA ASN A 104 11.40 2.03 -3.24
C ASN A 104 11.33 3.24 -4.20
N PRO A 105 12.47 3.82 -4.61
CA PRO A 105 12.50 5.02 -5.43
C PRO A 105 11.82 4.84 -6.80
N GLU A 106 11.85 3.63 -7.37
CA GLU A 106 11.18 3.35 -8.64
C GLU A 106 9.65 3.39 -8.51
N TYR A 107 9.11 2.78 -7.46
CA TYR A 107 7.68 2.88 -7.14
C TYR A 107 7.29 4.35 -6.90
N TRP A 108 8.10 5.10 -6.16
CA TRP A 108 7.85 6.53 -5.93
C TRP A 108 7.69 7.31 -7.23
N ARG A 109 8.64 7.14 -8.17
CA ARG A 109 8.59 7.82 -9.49
C ARG A 109 7.34 7.41 -10.28
N ALA A 110 7.03 6.11 -10.32
CA ALA A 110 5.84 5.61 -11.01
C ALA A 110 4.54 6.19 -10.41
N ARG A 111 4.47 6.31 -9.08
CA ARG A 111 3.34 6.95 -8.39
C ARG A 111 3.20 8.42 -8.78
N GLN A 112 4.29 9.20 -8.75
CA GLN A 112 4.26 10.62 -9.12
C GLN A 112 3.76 10.81 -10.55
N SER A 113 4.30 10.04 -11.50
CA SER A 113 3.86 10.07 -12.89
C SER A 113 2.37 9.72 -13.04
N GLY A 114 1.89 8.72 -12.29
CA GLY A 114 0.47 8.37 -12.27
C GLY A 114 -0.44 9.49 -11.77
N LEU A 115 -0.02 10.23 -10.74
CA LEU A 115 -0.77 11.38 -10.22
C LEU A 115 -0.81 12.54 -11.21
N GLU A 116 0.32 12.84 -11.86
CA GLU A 116 0.41 13.87 -12.90
C GLU A 116 -0.48 13.53 -14.10
N ALA A 117 -0.48 12.27 -14.54
CA ALA A 117 -1.34 11.80 -15.62
C ALA A 117 -2.84 11.97 -15.29
N VAL A 118 -3.25 11.61 -14.07
CA VAL A 118 -4.64 11.80 -13.62
C VAL A 118 -5.01 13.28 -13.53
N GLN A 119 -4.12 14.14 -13.03
CA GLN A 119 -4.37 15.58 -12.96
C GLN A 119 -4.51 16.20 -14.37
N THR A 120 -3.65 15.78 -15.29
CA THR A 120 -3.66 16.24 -16.69
C THR A 120 -4.94 15.81 -17.39
N ALA A 121 -5.35 14.55 -17.22
CA ALA A 121 -6.61 14.03 -17.76
C ALA A 121 -7.84 14.79 -17.22
N ARG A 122 -7.85 15.11 -15.91
CA ARG A 122 -8.92 15.92 -15.30
C ARG A 122 -8.99 17.32 -15.89
N LYS A 123 -7.86 18.03 -16.00
CA LYS A 123 -7.81 19.37 -16.61
C LYS A 123 -8.31 19.36 -18.06
N GLY A 124 -7.88 18.37 -18.86
CA GLY A 124 -8.33 18.21 -20.24
C GLY A 124 -9.80 17.79 -20.39
N ALA A 125 -10.39 17.13 -19.39
CA ALA A 125 -11.83 16.84 -19.38
C ALA A 125 -12.67 18.08 -19.05
N THR A 126 -12.22 18.89 -18.09
CA THR A 126 -12.87 20.16 -17.73
C THR A 126 -12.85 21.17 -18.88
N ALA A 127 -11.70 21.32 -19.56
CA ALA A 127 -11.59 22.22 -20.72
C ALA A 127 -12.57 21.84 -21.86
N ARG A 128 -12.73 20.54 -22.15
CA ARG A 128 -13.68 20.06 -23.17
C ARG A 128 -15.15 20.19 -22.78
N GLN A 129 -15.46 20.34 -21.50
CA GLN A 129 -16.83 20.60 -21.03
C GLN A 129 -17.19 22.09 -21.10
N THR A 130 -16.21 22.99 -20.98
CA THR A 130 -16.42 24.44 -21.10
C THR A 130 -16.51 24.94 -22.55
N GLU A 131 -16.11 24.11 -23.51
CA GLU A 131 -16.17 24.40 -24.96
C GLU A 131 -17.47 23.90 -25.63
N ARG A 132 -18.42 23.35 -24.86
CA ARG A 132 -19.75 22.88 -25.31
C ARG A 132 -20.85 23.73 -24.71
#